data_AF-E4UA66-F1
#
_entry.id   AF-E4UA66-F1
#
_cell.length_a   1.000
_cell.length_b   1.000
_cell.length_c   1.000
_cell.angle_alpha   90.00
_cell.angle_beta   90.00
_cell.angle_gamma   90.00
#
_symmetry.space_group_name_H-M   'P 1'
#
loop_
_entity.id
_entity.type
_entity.pdbx_description
1 polymer ?
#
loop_
_entity_poly.entity_id
_entity_poly.type
_entity_poly.pdbx_seq_one_letter_code
_entity_poly.pdbx_strand_id
1 'polypeptide(L)'
;MDPRELLNRAGLPPEGRAEPLAGGDMGRVWRLGPYVVKTHPNPPRGLFPAEARGLGALAAAGVRVPRVHWVGEEGIVLDYLPPGPADWAGLGQTIARLHAHSSARYGTDDPVFLGRFELPAGTRTDWTGFWVERRLLPLLQATRSALGELAGPLERFARAFDWPAEGPVLVHGDLWSGNVLMSAEGPALIDPSAWYGERAVDLAMMRLFGGFPEVFWSSYEAARPVPPEVREALPAYQLYFLLVHVHFFGSGYLSGVRRVLQHYGFL
;
A
#
# COMPACT_ATOMS: atom_id res chain seq x y z
N MET A 1 -15.13 4.29 -19.48
CA MET A 1 -16.10 5.14 -18.78
C MET A 1 -15.61 6.56 -18.83
N ASP A 2 -16.50 7.52 -19.07
CA ASP A 2 -16.15 8.94 -19.06
C ASP A 2 -16.07 9.40 -17.59
N PRO A 3 -14.96 10.02 -17.13
CA PRO A 3 -14.87 10.52 -15.75
C PRO A 3 -15.95 11.55 -15.39
N ARG A 4 -16.58 12.22 -16.38
CA ARG A 4 -17.72 13.11 -16.14
C ARG A 4 -18.98 12.37 -15.68
N GLU A 5 -19.19 11.15 -16.12
CA GLU A 5 -20.35 10.33 -15.70
C GLU A 5 -20.31 10.03 -14.20
N LEU A 6 -19.11 9.80 -13.67
CA LEU A 6 -18.87 9.54 -12.25
C LEU A 6 -19.12 10.78 -11.40
N LEU A 7 -18.72 11.97 -11.87
CA LEU A 7 -19.05 13.23 -11.19
C LEU A 7 -20.56 13.47 -11.18
N ASN A 8 -21.27 13.19 -12.28
CA ASN A 8 -22.73 13.29 -12.30
C ASN A 8 -23.38 12.32 -11.30
N ARG A 9 -22.88 11.08 -11.18
CA ARG A 9 -23.35 10.11 -10.17
C ARG A 9 -23.08 10.57 -8.74
N ALA A 10 -21.98 11.31 -8.53
CA ALA A 10 -21.64 11.95 -7.26
C ALA A 10 -22.50 13.19 -6.96
N GLY A 11 -23.35 13.65 -7.89
CA GLY A 11 -24.07 14.91 -7.76
C GLY A 11 -23.16 16.14 -7.84
N LEU A 12 -21.98 16.01 -8.44
CA LEU A 12 -20.96 17.05 -8.55
C LEU A 12 -20.88 17.60 -9.97
N PRO A 13 -20.64 18.92 -10.14
CA PRO A 13 -20.58 19.52 -11.46
C PRO A 13 -19.31 19.06 -12.22
N PRO A 14 -19.43 18.52 -13.44
CA PRO A 14 -18.28 18.10 -14.25
C PRO A 14 -17.64 19.30 -14.95
N GLU A 15 -17.12 20.25 -14.18
CA GLU A 15 -16.50 21.46 -14.69
C GLU A 15 -15.06 21.24 -15.17
N GLY A 16 -14.68 21.96 -16.23
CA GLY A 16 -13.33 21.93 -16.78
C GLY A 16 -13.05 20.79 -17.76
N ARG A 17 -11.80 20.71 -18.21
CA ARG A 17 -11.29 19.67 -19.10
C ARG A 17 -10.80 18.50 -18.25
N ALA A 18 -11.02 17.26 -18.72
CA ALA A 18 -10.42 16.09 -18.11
C ALA A 18 -8.92 16.08 -18.43
N GLU A 19 -8.10 16.28 -17.41
CA GLU A 19 -6.65 16.26 -17.48
C GLU A 19 -6.15 14.89 -16.98
N PRO A 20 -5.44 14.10 -17.79
CA PRO A 20 -4.87 12.85 -17.29
C PRO A 20 -3.79 13.15 -16.25
N LEU A 21 -3.84 12.44 -15.12
CA LEU A 21 -2.78 12.46 -14.11
C LEU A 21 -1.86 11.24 -14.30
N ALA A 22 -0.58 11.39 -13.98
CA ALA A 22 0.36 10.27 -13.91
C ALA A 22 0.03 9.34 -12.72
N GLY A 23 0.51 8.09 -12.76
CA GLY A 23 0.27 7.07 -11.71
C GLY A 23 -0.81 6.03 -12.06
N GLY A 24 -1.34 6.07 -13.27
CA GLY A 24 -2.40 5.17 -13.75
C GLY A 24 -1.94 3.81 -14.30
N ASP A 25 -0.87 3.20 -13.77
CA ASP A 25 -0.37 1.94 -14.34
C ASP A 25 -1.40 0.79 -14.23
N MET A 26 -2.39 0.95 -13.34
CA MET A 26 -3.48 -0.01 -13.13
C MET A 26 -4.89 0.57 -13.36
N GLY A 27 -5.03 1.80 -13.86
CA GLY A 27 -6.32 2.46 -14.07
C GLY A 27 -6.17 3.88 -14.64
N ARG A 28 -7.25 4.50 -15.13
CA ARG A 28 -7.18 5.88 -15.65
C ARG A 28 -7.52 6.86 -14.55
N VAL A 29 -6.60 7.78 -14.27
CA VAL A 29 -6.75 8.83 -13.27
C VAL A 29 -6.88 10.18 -13.98
N TRP A 30 -7.92 10.92 -13.63
CA TRP A 30 -8.23 12.21 -14.24
C TRP A 30 -8.38 13.27 -13.17
N ARG A 31 -7.93 14.48 -13.47
CA ARG A 31 -8.35 15.69 -12.76
C ARG A 31 -9.47 16.37 -13.54
N LEU A 32 -10.55 16.73 -12.84
CA LEU A 32 -11.62 17.59 -13.34
C LEU A 32 -11.91 18.65 -12.28
N GLY A 33 -11.40 19.86 -12.50
CA GLY A 33 -11.53 20.97 -11.55
C GLY A 33 -10.91 20.61 -10.17
N PRO A 34 -11.70 20.63 -9.08
CA PRO A 34 -11.24 20.29 -7.74
C PRO A 34 -11.30 18.78 -7.43
N TYR A 35 -11.58 17.92 -8.42
CA TYR A 35 -11.77 16.48 -8.20
C TYR A 35 -10.73 15.64 -8.92
N VAL A 36 -10.39 14.51 -8.30
CA VAL A 36 -9.72 13.38 -8.94
C VAL A 36 -10.73 12.28 -9.17
N VAL A 37 -10.76 11.75 -10.39
CA VAL A 37 -11.65 10.64 -10.79
C VAL A 37 -10.78 9.48 -11.24
N LYS A 38 -10.85 8.36 -10.52
CA LYS A 38 -10.20 7.11 -10.91
C LYS A 38 -11.23 6.19 -11.53
N THR A 39 -10.87 5.59 -12.67
CA THR A 39 -11.76 4.70 -13.44
C THR A 39 -10.99 3.48 -13.94
N HIS A 40 -11.69 2.36 -14.06
CA HIS A 40 -11.16 1.19 -14.73
C HIS A 40 -12.26 0.53 -15.58
N PRO A 41 -11.97 0.04 -16.80
CA PRO A 41 -13.00 -0.54 -17.68
C PRO A 41 -13.53 -1.88 -17.19
N ASN A 42 -12.71 -2.66 -16.46
CA ASN A 42 -13.08 -3.96 -15.92
C ASN A 42 -12.39 -4.22 -14.57
N PRO A 43 -12.70 -3.45 -13.52
CA PRO A 43 -12.02 -3.58 -12.23
C PRO A 43 -12.39 -4.91 -11.57
N PRO A 44 -11.47 -5.51 -10.80
CA PRO A 44 -11.86 -6.51 -9.82
C PRO A 44 -12.97 -5.95 -8.93
N ARG A 45 -13.97 -6.78 -8.64
CA ARG A 45 -15.09 -6.39 -7.79
C ARG A 45 -14.57 -5.97 -6.42
N GLY A 46 -15.02 -4.81 -5.93
CA GLY A 46 -14.65 -4.29 -4.62
C GLY A 46 -13.34 -3.50 -4.59
N LEU A 47 -12.62 -3.33 -5.71
CA LEU A 47 -11.36 -2.57 -5.76
C LEU A 47 -11.50 -1.15 -5.19
N PHE A 48 -12.37 -0.32 -5.78
CA PHE A 48 -12.57 1.06 -5.34
C PHE A 48 -13.30 1.15 -3.99
N PRO A 49 -14.31 0.29 -3.67
CA PRO A 49 -14.83 0.21 -2.30
C PRO A 49 -13.76 -0.07 -1.24
N ALA A 50 -12.76 -0.93 -1.54
CA ALA A 50 -11.66 -1.20 -0.63
C ALA A 50 -10.74 0.02 -0.46
N GLU A 51 -10.42 0.72 -1.55
CA GLU A 51 -9.66 1.98 -1.48
C GLU A 51 -10.39 3.03 -0.62
N ALA A 52 -11.70 3.21 -0.82
CA ALA A 52 -12.52 4.12 -0.02
C ALA A 52 -12.53 3.76 1.47
N ARG A 53 -12.63 2.46 1.81
CA ARG A 53 -12.51 1.98 3.21
C ARG A 53 -11.13 2.29 3.77
N GLY A 54 -10.06 2.06 2.99
CA GLY A 54 -8.69 2.35 3.41
C GLY A 54 -8.47 3.84 3.67
N LEU A 55 -8.92 4.71 2.77
CA LEU A 55 -8.89 6.16 2.96
C LEU A 55 -9.64 6.56 4.23
N GLY A 56 -10.84 6.00 4.45
CA GLY A 56 -11.62 6.22 5.67
C GLY A 56 -10.89 5.81 6.95
N ALA A 57 -10.22 4.65 6.95
CA ALA A 57 -9.45 4.18 8.10
C ALA A 57 -8.24 5.09 8.40
N LEU A 58 -7.52 5.51 7.37
CA LEU A 58 -6.40 6.46 7.51
C LEU A 58 -6.87 7.83 8.01
N ALA A 59 -7.98 8.35 7.47
CA ALA A 59 -8.58 9.61 7.93
C ALA A 59 -8.97 9.54 9.41
N ALA A 60 -9.59 8.44 9.84
CA ALA A 60 -9.97 8.20 11.23
C ALA A 60 -8.75 8.13 12.17
N ALA A 61 -7.59 7.70 11.65
CA ALA A 61 -6.30 7.72 12.33
C ALA A 61 -5.58 9.10 12.29
N GLY A 62 -6.24 10.14 11.78
CA GLY A 62 -5.70 11.49 11.71
C GLY A 62 -4.69 11.72 10.58
N VAL A 63 -4.62 10.81 9.61
CA VAL A 63 -3.81 11.00 8.40
C VAL A 63 -4.59 11.84 7.39
N ARG A 64 -3.95 12.85 6.80
CA ARG A 64 -4.55 13.58 5.68
C ARG A 64 -4.63 12.67 4.46
N VAL A 65 -5.84 12.55 3.93
CA VAL A 65 -6.17 11.79 2.72
C VAL A 65 -7.18 12.61 1.91
N PRO A 66 -7.32 12.40 0.59
CA PRO A 66 -8.38 13.04 -0.16
C PRO A 66 -9.75 12.53 0.31
N ARG A 67 -10.72 13.44 0.45
CA ARG A 67 -12.09 13.04 0.79
C ARG A 67 -12.70 12.23 -0.34
N VAL A 68 -13.39 11.14 0.03
CA VAL A 68 -14.22 10.37 -0.91
C VAL A 68 -15.58 11.06 -1.05
N HIS A 69 -15.91 11.49 -2.26
CA HIS A 69 -17.22 12.06 -2.58
C HIS A 69 -18.20 11.01 -3.06
N TRP A 70 -17.68 10.01 -3.78
CA TRP A 70 -18.48 8.95 -4.35
C TRP A 70 -17.59 7.75 -4.65
N VAL A 71 -18.13 6.55 -4.49
CA VAL A 71 -17.46 5.29 -4.82
C VAL A 71 -18.47 4.29 -5.39
N GLY A 72 -18.04 3.53 -6.38
CA GLY A 72 -18.77 2.40 -6.96
C GLY A 72 -17.79 1.36 -7.49
N GLU A 73 -18.31 0.32 -8.14
CA GLU A 73 -17.46 -0.76 -8.67
C GLU A 73 -16.54 -0.27 -9.80
N GLU A 74 -17.00 0.71 -10.57
CA GLU A 74 -16.35 1.23 -11.78
C GLU A 74 -15.32 2.35 -11.53
N GLY A 75 -15.34 2.97 -10.34
CA GLY A 75 -14.52 4.14 -10.05
C GLY A 75 -14.72 4.75 -8.67
N ILE A 76 -13.96 5.80 -8.41
CA ILE A 76 -14.01 6.61 -7.20
C ILE A 76 -13.77 8.09 -7.53
N VAL A 77 -14.49 8.97 -6.85
CA VAL A 77 -14.34 10.43 -6.95
C VAL A 77 -13.80 10.96 -5.63
N LEU A 78 -12.68 11.68 -5.73
CA LEU A 78 -11.85 12.13 -4.62
C LEU A 78 -11.62 13.64 -4.70
N ASP A 79 -11.26 14.29 -3.59
CA ASP A 79 -10.65 15.62 -3.62
C ASP A 79 -9.35 15.62 -4.43
N TYR A 80 -9.14 16.65 -5.25
CA TYR A 80 -7.81 16.99 -5.76
C TYR A 80 -7.06 17.79 -4.70
N LEU A 81 -5.91 17.28 -4.28
CA LEU A 81 -5.03 17.94 -3.32
C LEU A 81 -3.94 18.72 -4.08
N PRO A 82 -3.96 20.07 -4.07
CA PRO A 82 -2.94 20.86 -4.77
C PRO A 82 -1.54 20.62 -4.17
N PRO A 83 -0.49 20.58 -5.00
CA PRO A 83 0.87 20.41 -4.51
C PRO A 83 1.31 21.58 -3.62
N GLY A 84 2.16 21.27 -2.66
CA GLY A 84 2.74 22.21 -1.71
C GLY A 84 4.23 21.93 -1.46
N PRO A 85 4.84 22.65 -0.51
CA PRO A 85 6.22 22.41 -0.14
C PRO A 85 6.38 21.00 0.46
N ALA A 86 7.55 20.40 0.26
CA ALA A 86 7.86 19.10 0.85
C ALA A 86 8.01 19.19 2.37
N ASP A 87 7.31 18.33 3.10
CA ASP A 87 7.39 18.20 4.56
C ASP A 87 7.61 16.73 4.97
N TRP A 88 8.82 16.25 4.73
CA TRP A 88 9.22 14.89 5.06
C TRP A 88 9.31 14.64 6.56
N ALA A 89 9.64 15.67 7.36
CA ALA A 89 9.66 15.55 8.81
C ALA A 89 8.23 15.36 9.37
N GLY A 90 7.27 16.17 8.91
CA GLY A 90 5.86 16.02 9.26
C GLY A 90 5.26 14.71 8.77
N LEU A 91 5.70 14.19 7.62
CA LEU A 91 5.33 12.85 7.17
C LEU A 91 5.85 11.79 8.15
N GLY A 92 7.11 11.87 8.58
CA GLY A 92 7.69 10.95 9.58
C GLY A 92 6.87 10.88 10.86
N GLN A 93 6.46 12.04 11.39
CA GLN A 93 5.58 12.11 12.57
C GLN A 93 4.19 11.53 12.29
N THR A 94 3.64 11.78 11.10
CA THR A 94 2.32 11.28 10.70
C THR A 94 2.31 9.75 10.61
N ILE A 95 3.33 9.14 10.00
CA ILE A 95 3.43 7.67 9.91
C ILE A 95 3.69 7.06 11.29
N ALA A 96 4.49 7.70 12.15
CA ALA A 96 4.70 7.24 13.52
C ALA A 96 3.38 7.20 14.32
N ARG A 97 2.55 8.24 14.19
CA ARG A 97 1.19 8.28 14.78
C ARG A 97 0.26 7.27 14.14
N LEU A 98 0.26 7.13 12.82
CA LEU A 98 -0.55 6.13 12.12
C LEU A 98 -0.29 4.74 12.69
N HIS A 99 0.97 4.33 12.75
CA HIS A 99 1.32 3.03 13.32
C HIS A 99 0.91 2.93 14.80
N ALA A 100 0.74 4.02 15.55
CA ALA A 100 0.30 3.93 16.95
C ALA A 100 -1.17 3.50 17.11
N HIS A 101 -1.94 3.47 16.01
CA HIS A 101 -3.32 2.98 15.99
C HIS A 101 -3.32 1.44 15.96
N SER A 102 -3.48 0.83 17.12
CA SER A 102 -3.45 -0.63 17.28
C SER A 102 -4.83 -1.29 17.12
N SER A 103 -4.80 -2.61 16.97
CA SER A 103 -5.98 -3.49 17.01
C SER A 103 -5.72 -4.66 17.96
N ALA A 104 -6.73 -5.49 18.24
CA ALA A 104 -6.54 -6.77 18.91
C ALA A 104 -6.13 -7.89 17.95
N ARG A 105 -6.31 -7.69 16.63
CA ARG A 105 -6.13 -8.73 15.60
C ARG A 105 -5.50 -8.15 14.34
N TYR A 106 -4.72 -8.97 13.65
CA TYR A 106 -4.21 -8.70 12.31
C TYR A 106 -5.30 -8.90 11.26
N GLY A 107 -5.24 -8.13 10.18
CA GLY A 107 -6.14 -8.19 9.04
C GLY A 107 -7.37 -7.28 9.15
N THR A 108 -8.35 -7.57 8.30
CA THR A 108 -9.64 -6.87 8.18
C THR A 108 -10.70 -7.90 7.81
N ASP A 109 -11.96 -7.64 8.15
CA ASP A 109 -13.05 -8.56 7.81
C ASP A 109 -13.36 -8.60 6.31
N ASP A 110 -13.10 -7.49 5.61
CA ASP A 110 -13.19 -7.39 4.16
C ASP A 110 -11.83 -7.63 3.48
N PRO A 111 -11.82 -8.07 2.20
CA PRO A 111 -10.60 -8.14 1.42
C PRO A 111 -10.02 -6.75 1.17
N VAL A 112 -8.70 -6.73 0.95
CA VAL A 112 -7.93 -5.54 0.55
C VAL A 112 -7.24 -5.83 -0.79
N PHE A 113 -6.85 -4.78 -1.49
CA PHE A 113 -6.20 -4.91 -2.80
C PHE A 113 -4.81 -4.31 -2.75
N LEU A 114 -3.80 -5.04 -3.21
CA LEU A 114 -2.48 -4.47 -3.49
C LEU A 114 -2.36 -4.32 -5.01
N GLY A 115 -2.43 -3.09 -5.49
CA GLY A 115 -2.75 -2.85 -6.90
C GLY A 115 -4.12 -3.43 -7.23
N ARG A 116 -4.19 -4.31 -8.24
CA ARG A 116 -5.42 -5.05 -8.59
C ARG A 116 -5.48 -6.47 -8.00
N PHE A 117 -4.50 -6.84 -7.19
CA PHE A 117 -4.42 -8.18 -6.62
C PHE A 117 -5.26 -8.23 -5.35
N GLU A 118 -6.33 -9.00 -5.37
CA GLU A 118 -7.18 -9.21 -4.19
C GLU A 118 -6.44 -10.08 -3.16
N LEU A 119 -6.30 -9.56 -1.95
CA LEU A 119 -5.70 -10.27 -0.83
C LEU A 119 -6.79 -10.82 0.09
N PRO A 120 -6.65 -12.07 0.57
CA PRO A 120 -7.63 -12.70 1.43
C PRO A 120 -8.01 -11.85 2.66
N ALA A 121 -9.31 -11.74 2.88
CA ALA A 121 -9.94 -11.15 4.06
C ALA A 121 -9.77 -12.02 5.32
N GLY A 122 -10.29 -11.57 6.45
CA GLY A 122 -10.36 -12.29 7.72
C GLY A 122 -9.23 -11.95 8.69
N THR A 123 -9.49 -12.13 9.98
CA THR A 123 -8.59 -11.68 11.05
C THR A 123 -7.93 -12.81 11.83
N ARG A 124 -6.71 -12.59 12.34
CA ARG A 124 -5.94 -13.55 13.15
C ARG A 124 -5.22 -12.88 14.31
N THR A 125 -4.82 -13.65 15.31
CA THR A 125 -3.98 -13.18 16.43
C THR A 125 -2.51 -13.56 16.26
N ASP A 126 -2.21 -14.55 15.43
CA ASP A 126 -0.86 -14.98 15.07
C ASP A 126 -0.36 -14.18 13.85
N TRP A 127 0.73 -13.42 14.04
CA TRP A 127 1.30 -12.64 12.95
C TRP A 127 1.85 -13.51 11.82
N THR A 128 2.75 -14.43 12.14
CA THR A 128 3.45 -15.26 11.15
C THR A 128 2.47 -16.05 10.29
N GLY A 129 1.47 -16.71 10.89
CA GLY A 129 0.49 -17.46 10.11
C GLY A 129 -0.41 -16.54 9.28
N PHE A 130 -0.82 -15.38 9.80
CA PHE A 130 -1.52 -14.37 9.00
C PHE A 130 -0.70 -13.91 7.79
N TRP A 131 0.53 -13.47 8.03
CA TRP A 131 1.41 -12.88 7.03
C TRP A 131 1.73 -13.90 5.92
N VAL A 132 2.08 -15.12 6.30
CA VAL A 132 2.41 -16.18 5.34
C VAL A 132 1.17 -16.59 4.55
N GLU A 133 0.08 -16.96 5.21
CA GLU A 133 -1.09 -17.54 4.54
C GLU A 133 -1.95 -16.52 3.79
N ARG A 134 -2.08 -15.29 4.30
CA ARG A 134 -2.98 -14.28 3.73
C ARG A 134 -2.28 -13.17 2.96
N ARG A 135 -0.94 -13.11 2.96
CA ARG A 135 -0.19 -12.10 2.19
C ARG A 135 0.82 -12.73 1.24
N LEU A 136 1.79 -13.51 1.75
CA LEU A 136 2.87 -14.04 0.90
C LEU A 136 2.44 -15.19 -0.01
N LEU A 137 1.82 -16.24 0.53
CA LEU A 137 1.48 -17.44 -0.26
C LEU A 137 0.51 -17.17 -1.43
N PRO A 138 -0.53 -16.30 -1.30
CA PRO A 138 -1.38 -15.95 -2.42
C PRO A 138 -0.60 -15.36 -3.60
N LEU A 139 0.32 -14.43 -3.32
CA LEU A 139 1.17 -13.81 -4.34
C LEU A 139 2.20 -14.79 -4.90
N LEU A 140 2.80 -15.62 -4.05
CA LEU A 140 3.73 -16.68 -4.48
C LEU A 140 3.03 -17.63 -5.46
N GLN A 141 1.82 -18.08 -5.13
CA GLN A 141 1.06 -18.98 -5.99
C GLN A 141 0.70 -18.31 -7.33
N ALA A 142 0.28 -17.05 -7.29
CA ALA A 142 -0.04 -16.29 -8.50
C ALA A 142 1.17 -15.98 -9.39
N THR A 143 2.39 -16.05 -8.83
CA THR A 143 3.64 -15.79 -9.56
C THR A 143 4.51 -17.03 -9.75
N ARG A 144 4.03 -18.22 -9.36
CA ARG A 144 4.82 -19.46 -9.32
C ARG A 144 5.51 -19.78 -10.64
N SER A 145 4.81 -19.61 -11.76
CA SER A 145 5.36 -19.83 -13.10
C SER A 145 6.49 -18.85 -13.45
N ALA A 146 6.32 -17.57 -13.10
CA ALA A 146 7.32 -16.54 -13.33
C ALA A 146 8.55 -16.70 -12.41
N LEU A 147 8.33 -17.17 -11.17
CA LEU A 147 9.41 -17.43 -10.21
C LEU A 147 10.31 -18.60 -10.62
N GLY A 148 9.76 -19.62 -11.28
CA GLY A 148 10.49 -20.83 -11.67
C GLY A 148 11.21 -21.46 -10.48
N GLU A 149 12.52 -21.65 -10.61
CA GLU A 149 13.38 -22.24 -9.57
C GLU A 149 13.39 -21.46 -8.24
N LEU A 150 12.99 -20.18 -8.24
CA LEU A 150 12.90 -19.39 -7.00
C LEU A 150 11.68 -19.75 -6.15
N ALA A 151 10.65 -20.36 -6.71
CA ALA A 151 9.38 -20.60 -6.02
C ALA A 151 9.54 -21.52 -4.80
N GLY A 152 10.29 -22.63 -4.93
CA GLY A 152 10.53 -23.58 -3.84
C GLY A 152 11.32 -22.97 -2.67
N PRO A 153 12.49 -22.36 -2.92
CA PRO A 153 13.24 -21.59 -1.93
C PRO A 153 12.41 -20.51 -1.23
N LEU A 154 11.63 -19.75 -1.97
CA LEU A 154 10.77 -18.70 -1.42
C LEU A 154 9.68 -19.26 -0.52
N GLU A 155 9.04 -20.36 -0.90
CA GLU A 155 8.00 -20.99 -0.07
C GLU A 155 8.58 -21.51 1.24
N ARG A 156 9.78 -22.13 1.20
CA ARG A 156 10.50 -22.53 2.42
C ARG A 156 10.88 -21.34 3.28
N PHE A 157 11.40 -20.28 2.67
CA PHE A 157 11.74 -19.04 3.36
C PHE A 157 10.53 -18.45 4.08
N ALA A 158 9.41 -18.28 3.37
CA ALA A 158 8.19 -17.71 3.94
C ALA A 158 7.74 -18.45 5.20
N ARG A 159 7.83 -19.79 5.21
CA ARG A 159 7.41 -20.63 6.34
C ARG A 159 8.44 -20.72 7.48
N ALA A 160 9.72 -20.59 7.18
CA ALA A 160 10.80 -20.80 8.14
C ALA A 160 11.35 -19.50 8.76
N PHE A 161 11.12 -18.35 8.10
CA PHE A 161 11.60 -17.06 8.59
C PHE A 161 10.87 -16.67 9.89
N ASP A 162 11.64 -16.19 10.87
CA ASP A 162 11.11 -15.67 12.13
C ASP A 162 10.63 -14.23 11.92
N TRP A 163 9.36 -14.08 11.55
CA TRP A 163 8.74 -12.79 11.25
C TRP A 163 8.53 -11.99 12.55
N PRO A 164 9.25 -10.87 12.76
CA PRO A 164 9.11 -10.08 13.99
C PRO A 164 7.67 -9.57 14.14
N ALA A 165 7.13 -9.73 15.35
CA ALA A 165 5.79 -9.33 15.70
C ALA A 165 5.81 -8.36 16.90
N GLU A 166 5.50 -7.09 16.65
CA GLU A 166 5.37 -6.07 17.68
C GLU A 166 3.91 -5.83 18.09
N GLY A 167 2.97 -6.25 17.24
CA GLY A 167 1.54 -6.12 17.43
C GLY A 167 0.85 -5.46 16.22
N PRO A 168 -0.43 -5.76 16.00
CA PRO A 168 -1.18 -5.22 14.87
C PRO A 168 -1.37 -3.71 14.99
N VAL A 169 -0.95 -3.01 13.94
CA VAL A 169 -1.11 -1.56 13.75
C VAL A 169 -1.76 -1.29 12.41
N LEU A 170 -2.47 -0.18 12.29
CA LEU A 170 -2.97 0.25 11.00
C LEU A 170 -1.78 0.59 10.09
N VAL A 171 -1.67 -0.11 8.96
CA VAL A 171 -0.68 0.18 7.91
C VAL A 171 -1.39 0.80 6.72
N HIS A 172 -0.68 1.62 5.96
CA HIS A 172 -1.08 2.07 4.62
C HIS A 172 -1.10 0.88 3.65
N GLY A 173 -0.14 -0.05 3.77
CA GLY A 173 -0.08 -1.33 3.07
C GLY A 173 0.46 -1.27 1.64
N ASP A 174 0.69 -0.09 1.10
CA ASP A 174 1.38 0.18 -0.17
C ASP A 174 2.18 1.51 -0.13
N LEU A 175 2.94 1.75 0.94
CA LEU A 175 3.53 3.07 1.20
C LEU A 175 4.88 3.28 0.49
N TRP A 176 4.84 3.65 -0.78
CA TRP A 176 6.01 4.12 -1.53
C TRP A 176 5.86 5.60 -1.89
N SER A 177 6.91 6.21 -2.46
CA SER A 177 6.95 7.66 -2.69
C SER A 177 5.87 8.17 -3.64
N GLY A 178 5.39 7.33 -4.57
CA GLY A 178 4.28 7.66 -5.46
C GLY A 178 2.92 7.80 -4.76
N ASN A 179 2.76 7.19 -3.58
CA ASN A 179 1.54 7.23 -2.77
C ASN A 179 1.58 8.34 -1.69
N VAL A 180 2.59 9.23 -1.75
CA VAL A 180 2.74 10.38 -0.87
C VAL A 180 2.56 11.66 -1.68
N LEU A 181 1.59 12.48 -1.30
CA LEU A 181 1.40 13.81 -1.86
C LEU A 181 1.91 14.86 -0.88
N MET A 182 2.92 15.63 -1.29
CA MET A 182 3.28 16.88 -0.61
C MET A 182 2.26 17.93 -1.01
N SER A 183 1.17 18.04 -0.26
CA SER A 183 0.08 18.96 -0.56
C SER A 183 0.28 20.33 0.07
N ALA A 184 -0.46 21.34 -0.39
CA ALA A 184 -0.43 22.70 0.16
C ALA A 184 -0.68 22.77 1.67
N GLU A 185 -1.41 21.80 2.23
CA GLU A 185 -1.74 21.72 3.65
C GLU A 185 -0.87 20.71 4.43
N GLY A 186 0.20 20.20 3.81
CA GLY A 186 1.11 19.20 4.37
C GLY A 186 1.01 17.85 3.68
N PRO A 187 1.73 16.83 4.20
CA PRO A 187 1.78 15.52 3.58
C PRO A 187 0.42 14.82 3.66
N ALA A 188 0.03 14.18 2.56
CA ALA A 188 -1.17 13.38 2.44
C ALA A 188 -0.85 12.00 1.83
N LEU A 189 -1.64 10.99 2.18
CA LEU A 189 -1.51 9.64 1.62
C LEU A 189 -2.66 9.34 0.65
N ILE A 190 -2.36 8.58 -0.39
CA ILE A 190 -3.30 8.15 -1.43
C ILE A 190 -3.10 6.68 -1.76
N ASP A 191 -4.08 6.06 -2.43
CA ASP A 191 -3.99 4.67 -2.90
C ASP A 191 -3.67 3.64 -1.80
N PRO A 192 -4.37 3.66 -0.64
CA PRO A 192 -4.08 2.74 0.42
C PRO A 192 -4.53 1.31 0.12
N SER A 193 -3.69 0.35 0.50
CA SER A 193 -4.05 -1.05 0.74
C SER A 193 -4.15 -1.27 2.26
N ALA A 194 -4.99 -0.50 2.95
CA ALA A 194 -4.93 -0.39 4.41
C ALA A 194 -5.56 -1.59 5.14
N TRP A 195 -4.87 -2.08 6.17
CA TRP A 195 -5.32 -3.15 7.07
C TRP A 195 -4.47 -3.14 8.36
N TYR A 196 -4.80 -3.98 9.35
CA TYR A 196 -4.00 -4.09 10.57
C TYR A 196 -2.87 -5.12 10.43
N GLY A 197 -1.63 -4.66 10.33
CA GLY A 197 -0.43 -5.48 10.11
C GLY A 197 0.71 -5.12 11.07
N GLU A 198 1.92 -5.61 10.81
CA GLU A 198 3.11 -5.06 11.45
C GLU A 198 3.58 -3.80 10.73
N ARG A 199 4.09 -2.81 11.48
CA ARG A 199 4.65 -1.58 10.90
C ARG A 199 5.77 -1.85 9.89
N ALA A 200 6.44 -2.99 10.02
CA ALA A 200 7.49 -3.44 9.11
C ALA A 200 7.02 -3.51 7.65
N VAL A 201 5.71 -3.74 7.40
CA VAL A 201 5.12 -3.75 6.05
C VAL A 201 5.32 -2.39 5.36
N ASP A 202 4.92 -1.29 6.00
CA ASP A 202 5.09 0.05 5.45
C ASP A 202 6.56 0.46 5.43
N LEU A 203 7.32 0.17 6.49
CA LEU A 203 8.75 0.50 6.55
C LEU A 203 9.55 -0.17 5.43
N ALA A 204 9.20 -1.40 5.07
CA ALA A 204 9.83 -2.14 3.98
C ALA A 204 9.50 -1.53 2.62
N MET A 205 8.24 -1.16 2.39
CA MET A 205 7.81 -0.53 1.14
C MET A 205 8.48 0.81 0.91
N MET A 206 8.54 1.66 1.94
CA MET A 206 9.19 2.98 1.87
C MET A 206 10.67 2.89 1.51
N ARG A 207 11.34 1.75 1.73
CA ARG A 207 12.76 1.51 1.41
C ARG A 207 12.98 0.87 0.04
N LEU A 208 11.96 0.29 -0.60
CA LEU A 208 12.16 -0.59 -1.77
C LEU A 208 12.46 0.17 -3.08
N PHE A 209 11.77 1.29 -3.33
CA PHE A 209 11.86 2.02 -4.60
C PHE A 209 12.49 3.41 -4.44
N GLY A 210 13.79 3.43 -4.13
CA GLY A 210 14.57 4.66 -4.00
C GLY A 210 14.61 5.26 -2.60
N GLY A 211 13.76 4.80 -1.68
CA GLY A 211 13.78 5.23 -0.29
C GLY A 211 13.11 6.58 -0.04
N PHE A 212 12.83 6.86 1.23
CA PHE A 212 12.47 8.21 1.69
C PHE A 212 13.73 8.93 2.19
N PRO A 213 13.79 10.27 2.16
CA PRO A 213 14.97 11.01 2.57
C PRO A 213 15.25 10.87 4.07
N GLU A 214 16.51 11.06 4.49
CA GLU A 214 16.95 10.85 5.87
C GLU A 214 16.15 11.64 6.91
N VAL A 215 15.73 12.86 6.57
CA VAL A 215 14.90 13.70 7.44
C VAL A 215 13.56 13.03 7.81
N PHE A 216 12.98 12.21 6.93
CA PHE A 216 11.80 11.41 7.24
C PHE A 216 12.14 10.34 8.31
N TRP A 217 13.22 9.58 8.10
CA TRP A 217 13.63 8.50 8.97
C TRP A 217 14.00 8.99 10.36
N SER A 218 14.80 10.06 10.43
CA SER A 218 15.14 10.73 11.69
C SER A 218 13.90 11.17 12.47
N SER A 219 12.90 11.74 11.78
CA SER A 219 11.64 12.18 12.39
C SER A 219 10.77 11.00 12.87
N TYR A 220 10.63 9.97 12.04
CA TYR A 220 9.86 8.77 12.40
C TYR A 220 10.49 8.03 13.59
N GLU A 221 11.81 7.82 13.56
CA GLU A 221 12.50 7.08 14.63
C GLU A 221 12.55 7.84 15.95
N ALA A 222 12.61 9.18 15.92
CA ALA A 222 12.49 9.99 17.13
C ALA A 222 11.12 9.81 17.82
N ALA A 223 10.04 9.67 17.05
CA ALA A 223 8.71 9.46 17.57
C ALA A 223 8.41 7.99 17.90
N ARG A 224 8.98 7.06 17.12
CA ARG A 224 8.72 5.62 17.26
C ARG A 224 9.94 4.79 16.84
N PRO A 225 10.91 4.57 17.75
CA PRO A 225 12.12 3.81 17.46
C PRO A 225 11.84 2.44 16.83
N VAL A 226 12.67 2.04 15.86
CA VAL A 226 12.58 0.72 15.21
C VAL A 226 13.60 -0.23 15.82
N PRO A 227 13.16 -1.34 16.47
CA PRO A 227 14.03 -2.37 17.00
C PRO A 227 14.94 -3.00 15.93
N PRO A 228 16.16 -3.44 16.31
CA PRO A 228 17.09 -4.07 15.39
C PRO A 228 16.48 -5.24 14.60
N GLU A 229 15.73 -6.13 15.27
CA GLU A 229 15.10 -7.30 14.67
C GLU A 229 14.11 -6.93 13.55
N VAL A 230 13.39 -5.81 13.72
CA VAL A 230 12.46 -5.30 12.69
C VAL A 230 13.25 -4.71 11.53
N ARG A 231 14.34 -3.97 11.79
CA ARG A 231 15.20 -3.41 10.73
C ARG A 231 15.82 -4.51 9.88
N GLU A 232 16.32 -5.56 10.54
CA GLU A 232 16.94 -6.72 9.91
C GLU A 232 15.93 -7.53 9.09
N ALA A 233 14.64 -7.50 9.44
CA ALA A 233 13.58 -8.17 8.69
C ALA A 233 13.01 -7.35 7.50
N LEU A 234 13.34 -6.06 7.35
CA LEU A 234 12.75 -5.24 6.26
C LEU A 234 12.99 -5.82 4.86
N PRO A 235 14.18 -6.33 4.49
CA PRO A 235 14.37 -7.01 3.21
C PRO A 235 13.43 -8.22 3.02
N ALA A 236 13.14 -8.98 4.08
CA ALA A 236 12.18 -10.09 4.02
C ALA A 236 10.76 -9.59 3.70
N TYR A 237 10.32 -8.51 4.35
CA TYR A 237 9.03 -7.88 4.08
C TYR A 237 8.92 -7.33 2.64
N GLN A 238 10.04 -6.92 2.02
CA GLN A 238 10.05 -6.46 0.63
C GLN A 238 9.65 -7.56 -0.37
N LEU A 239 9.75 -8.85 -0.02
CA LEU A 239 9.29 -9.95 -0.89
C LEU A 239 7.81 -9.82 -1.24
N TYR A 240 6.97 -9.38 -0.30
CA TYR A 240 5.55 -9.16 -0.55
C TYR A 240 5.32 -8.19 -1.71
N PHE A 241 6.03 -7.07 -1.72
CA PHE A 241 5.93 -6.07 -2.78
C PHE A 241 6.63 -6.51 -4.07
N LEU A 242 7.79 -7.18 -3.97
CA LEU A 242 8.46 -7.73 -5.14
C LEU A 242 7.59 -8.75 -5.87
N LEU A 243 6.86 -9.60 -5.15
CA LEU A 243 5.95 -10.57 -5.74
C LEU A 243 4.78 -9.90 -6.46
N VAL A 244 4.18 -8.86 -5.88
CA VAL A 244 3.12 -8.13 -6.60
C VAL A 244 3.66 -7.45 -7.87
N HIS A 245 4.90 -6.98 -7.86
CA HIS A 245 5.53 -6.42 -9.05
C HIS A 245 5.89 -7.48 -10.08
N VAL A 246 6.33 -8.68 -9.68
CA VAL A 246 6.48 -9.82 -10.60
C VAL A 246 5.13 -10.16 -11.24
N HIS A 247 4.04 -10.13 -10.47
CA HIS A 247 2.70 -10.42 -10.96
C HIS A 247 2.24 -9.43 -12.04
N PHE A 248 2.47 -8.12 -11.85
CA PHE A 248 1.98 -7.10 -12.78
C PHE A 248 2.96 -6.71 -13.89
N PHE A 249 4.27 -6.78 -13.63
CA PHE A 249 5.30 -6.22 -14.51
C PHE A 249 6.35 -7.25 -14.95
N GLY A 250 6.25 -8.49 -14.46
CA GLY A 250 7.04 -9.62 -14.95
C GLY A 250 8.46 -9.73 -14.39
N SER A 251 9.34 -10.35 -15.18
CA SER A 251 10.60 -10.93 -14.71
C SER A 251 11.66 -9.94 -14.23
N GLY A 252 11.52 -8.63 -14.52
CA GLY A 252 12.46 -7.60 -14.08
C GLY A 252 12.67 -7.56 -12.56
N TYR A 253 11.67 -7.97 -11.79
CA TYR A 253 11.69 -7.95 -10.32
C TYR A 253 12.24 -9.24 -9.68
N LEU A 254 12.49 -10.30 -10.46
CA LEU A 254 13.04 -11.57 -9.95
C LEU A 254 14.44 -11.41 -9.36
N SER A 255 15.22 -10.45 -9.86
CA SER A 255 16.55 -10.14 -9.32
C SER A 255 16.48 -9.67 -7.86
N GLY A 256 15.44 -8.90 -7.50
CA GLY A 256 15.17 -8.48 -6.13
C GLY A 256 14.81 -9.67 -5.24
N VAL A 257 13.91 -10.54 -5.71
CA VAL A 257 13.52 -11.77 -4.98
C VAL A 257 14.74 -12.64 -4.69
N ARG A 258 15.58 -12.88 -5.71
CA ARG A 258 16.82 -13.64 -5.57
C ARG A 258 17.75 -13.02 -4.53
N ARG A 259 17.96 -11.71 -4.56
CA ARG A 259 18.84 -11.01 -3.62
C ARG A 259 18.38 -11.18 -2.18
N VAL A 260 17.08 -11.06 -1.91
CA VAL A 260 16.54 -11.25 -0.56
C VAL A 260 16.77 -12.70 -0.09
N LEU A 261 16.47 -13.69 -0.93
CA LEU A 261 16.68 -15.09 -0.54
C LEU A 261 18.16 -15.42 -0.30
N GLN A 262 19.08 -14.88 -1.11
CA GLN A 262 20.52 -15.02 -0.89
C GLN A 262 20.97 -14.36 0.42
N HIS A 263 20.44 -13.16 0.73
CA HIS A 263 20.77 -12.44 1.96
C HIS A 263 20.47 -13.28 3.21
N TYR A 264 19.38 -14.05 3.20
CA TYR A 264 19.01 -14.93 4.31
C TYR A 264 19.47 -16.39 4.17
N GLY A 265 20.26 -16.72 3.14
CA GLY A 265 20.84 -18.06 2.97
C GLY A 265 19.87 -19.15 2.48
N PHE A 266 18.81 -18.78 1.73
CA PHE A 266 17.83 -19.72 1.15
C PHE A 266 18.11 -20.08 -0.32
N LEU A 267 19.17 -19.53 -0.91
CA LEU A 267 19.71 -19.84 -2.25
C LEU A 267 21.22 -19.99 -2.16
#